data_AF-A0A3D2F620-F1
#
_entry.id   AF-A0A3D2F620-F1
#
_cell.length_a   1.000
_cell.length_b   1.000
_cell.length_c   1.000
_cell.angle_alpha   90.00
_cell.angle_beta   90.00
_cell.angle_gamma   90.00
#
_symmetry.space_group_name_H-M   'P 1'
#
loop_
_entity.id
_entity.type
_entity.pdbx_description
1 polymer ?
#
loop_
_entity_poly.entity_id
_entity_poly.type
_entity_poly.pdbx_seq_one_letter_code
_entity_poly.pdbx_strand_id
1 'polypeptide(L)'
;QIASGIAVTAFFCFMFSWVEVVFARILTTTNGKPISMAINALFGFQTDIGLVMAVTVASVLPGAALLFAMRNHLSRGFKIGHV
;
A
#
# COMPACT_ATOMS: atom_id res chain seq x y z
N GLN A 1 24.00 10.87 -4.13
CA GLN A 1 22.85 11.68 -4.59
C GLN A 1 21.77 10.84 -5.28
N ILE A 2 22.14 9.86 -6.12
CA ILE A 2 21.19 8.99 -6.84
C ILE A 2 20.33 8.12 -5.89
N ALA A 3 20.90 7.61 -4.80
CA ALA A 3 20.20 6.73 -3.85
C ALA A 3 18.94 7.37 -3.21
N SER A 4 18.95 8.69 -2.99
CA SER A 4 17.78 9.40 -2.45
C SER A 4 16.65 9.51 -3.49
N GLY A 5 16.99 9.72 -4.76
CA GLY A 5 16.02 9.73 -5.86
C GLY A 5 15.35 8.37 -6.04
N ILE A 6 16.15 7.29 -6.09
CA ILE A 6 15.65 5.91 -6.19
C ILE A 6 14.67 5.59 -5.06
N ALA A 7 14.98 6.00 -3.83
CA ALA A 7 14.10 5.77 -2.68
C ALA A 7 12.74 6.47 -2.85
N VAL A 8 12.70 7.71 -3.33
CA VAL A 8 11.45 8.44 -3.54
C VAL A 8 10.64 7.83 -4.69
N THR A 9 11.28 7.45 -5.80
CA THR A 9 10.57 6.81 -6.92
C THR A 9 9.99 5.45 -6.52
N ALA A 10 10.75 4.65 -5.76
CA ALA A 10 10.27 3.37 -5.24
C ALA A 10 9.12 3.53 -4.25
N PHE A 11 9.15 4.58 -3.40
CA PHE A 11 8.05 4.94 -2.50
C PHE A 11 6.75 5.15 -3.25
N PHE A 12 6.77 6.02 -4.26
CA PHE A 12 5.58 6.38 -5.02
C PHE A 12 5.11 5.22 -5.90
N CYS A 13 6.02 4.46 -6.51
CA CYS A 13 5.67 3.29 -7.29
C CYS A 13 4.94 2.24 -6.42
N PHE A 14 5.43 2.01 -5.20
CA PHE A 14 4.72 1.14 -4.26
C PHE A 14 3.37 1.73 -3.85
N MET A 15 3.30 2.99 -3.41
CA MET A 15 2.03 3.60 -2.97
C MET A 15 0.96 3.53 -4.06
N PHE A 16 1.34 3.80 -5.30
CA PHE A 16 0.45 3.70 -6.45
C PHE A 16 -0.01 2.25 -6.68
N SER A 17 0.93 1.30 -6.76
CA SER A 17 0.61 -0.12 -6.93
C SER A 17 -0.22 -0.70 -5.77
N TRP A 18 -0.04 -0.19 -4.56
CA TRP A 18 -0.72 -0.65 -3.36
C TRP A 18 -2.19 -0.22 -3.31
N VAL A 19 -2.45 1.02 -3.74
CA VAL A 19 -3.81 1.59 -3.77
C VAL A 19 -4.57 1.16 -5.02
N GLU A 20 -3.88 0.76 -6.10
CA GLU A 20 -4.56 0.45 -7.35
C GLU A 20 -5.38 -0.85 -7.29
N VAL A 21 -6.69 -0.71 -7.50
CA VAL A 21 -7.66 -1.80 -7.42
C VAL A 21 -8.13 -2.24 -8.81
N VAL A 22 -8.14 -1.34 -9.80
CA VAL A 22 -8.75 -1.60 -11.11
C VAL A 22 -8.04 -2.75 -11.83
N PHE A 23 -6.73 -2.64 -12.02
CA PHE A 23 -5.94 -3.69 -12.68
C PHE A 23 -5.93 -5.01 -11.91
N ALA A 24 -5.85 -4.94 -10.58
CA ALA A 24 -5.86 -6.13 -9.74
C ALA A 24 -7.16 -6.93 -9.93
N ARG A 25 -8.32 -6.27 -9.97
CA ARG A 25 -9.60 -6.96 -10.17
C ARG A 25 -9.77 -7.57 -11.57
N ILE A 26 -9.16 -6.98 -12.60
CA ILE A 26 -9.26 -7.46 -13.98
C ILE A 26 -8.34 -8.67 -14.20
N LEU A 27 -7.12 -8.63 -13.66
CA LEU A 27 -6.07 -9.61 -13.96
C LEU A 27 -6.06 -10.82 -13.00
N THR A 28 -6.65 -10.72 -11.80
CA THR A 28 -6.57 -11.80 -10.80
C THR A 28 -7.89 -12.55 -10.69
N THR A 29 -8.00 -13.71 -11.34
CA THR A 29 -9.25 -14.49 -11.40
C THR A 29 -9.30 -15.68 -10.43
N THR A 30 -8.17 -16.25 -10.00
CA THR A 30 -8.16 -17.50 -9.20
C THR A 30 -7.32 -17.45 -7.91
N ASN A 31 -6.05 -17.02 -7.96
CA ASN A 31 -5.15 -17.13 -6.78
C ASN A 31 -4.51 -15.81 -6.30
N GLY A 32 -4.52 -14.73 -7.08
CA GLY A 32 -3.86 -13.47 -6.75
C GLY A 32 -4.76 -12.38 -6.19
N LYS A 33 -5.85 -12.72 -5.47
CA LYS A 33 -6.90 -11.74 -5.13
C LYS A 33 -6.34 -10.60 -4.27
N PRO A 34 -6.55 -9.31 -4.64
CA PRO A 34 -6.10 -8.18 -3.84
C PRO A 34 -6.83 -8.11 -2.49
N ILE A 35 -6.17 -7.52 -1.49
CA ILE A 35 -6.76 -7.30 -0.14
C ILE A 35 -8.09 -6.54 -0.22
N SER A 36 -8.24 -5.62 -1.17
CA SER A 36 -9.49 -4.90 -1.39
C SER A 36 -10.64 -5.82 -1.82
N MET A 37 -10.38 -6.90 -2.56
CA MET A 37 -11.37 -7.93 -2.86
C MET A 37 -11.68 -8.80 -1.63
N ALA A 38 -10.67 -9.13 -0.83
CA ALA A 38 -10.87 -9.89 0.41
C ALA A 38 -11.75 -9.14 1.40
N ILE A 39 -11.51 -7.84 1.61
CA ILE A 39 -12.34 -6.96 2.45
C ILE A 39 -13.78 -6.89 1.91
N ASN A 40 -13.97 -6.76 0.59
CA ASN A 40 -15.31 -6.75 -0.01
C ASN A 40 -16.07 -8.07 0.21
N ALA A 41 -15.38 -9.22 0.20
CA ALA A 41 -16.01 -10.52 0.43
C ALA A 41 -16.53 -10.70 1.87
N LEU A 42 -16.06 -9.89 2.83
CA LEU A 42 -16.52 -9.92 4.22
C LEU A 42 -17.83 -9.16 4.43
N PHE A 43 -18.24 -8.32 3.48
CA PHE A 43 -19.52 -7.63 3.51
C PHE A 43 -20.61 -8.54 2.92
N GLY A 44 -21.42 -9.14 3.80
CA GLY A 44 -22.53 -10.04 3.44
C GLY A 44 -23.74 -9.86 4.37
N PHE A 45 -24.73 -10.77 4.27
CA PHE A 45 -25.99 -10.67 5.04
C PHE A 45 -25.78 -10.60 6.56
N GLN A 46 -24.78 -11.29 7.09
CA GLN A 46 -24.28 -11.13 8.47
C GLN A 46 -22.83 -10.66 8.38
N THR A 47 -22.61 -9.35 8.40
CA THR A 47 -21.25 -8.79 8.32
C THR A 47 -20.59 -8.86 9.69
N ASP A 48 -19.50 -9.60 9.80
CA ASP A 48 -18.65 -9.61 10.99
C ASP A 48 -17.80 -8.32 11.03
N ILE A 49 -18.34 -7.26 11.64
CA ILE A 49 -17.68 -5.96 11.76
C ILE A 49 -16.29 -6.09 12.37
N GLY A 50 -16.11 -6.99 13.35
CA GLY A 50 -14.81 -7.21 13.99
C GLY A 50 -13.74 -7.70 13.02
N LEU A 51 -14.10 -8.64 12.14
CA LEU A 51 -13.19 -9.19 11.14
C LEU A 51 -12.88 -8.16 10.05
N VAL A 52 -13.88 -7.40 9.60
CA VAL A 52 -13.70 -6.31 8.63
C VAL A 52 -12.72 -5.27 9.16
N MET A 53 -12.89 -4.82 10.41
CA MET A 53 -11.99 -3.85 11.03
C MET A 53 -10.57 -4.40 11.21
N ALA A 54 -10.44 -5.67 11.63
CA ALA A 54 -9.13 -6.31 11.78
C ALA A 54 -8.36 -6.35 10.45
N VAL A 55 -9.02 -6.77 9.37
CA VAL A 55 -8.39 -6.84 8.03
C VAL A 55 -8.06 -5.43 7.52
N THR A 56 -8.93 -4.45 7.79
CA THR A 56 -8.71 -3.05 7.40
C THR A 56 -7.49 -2.48 8.12
N VAL A 57 -7.35 -2.68 9.43
CA VAL A 57 -6.17 -2.24 10.19
C VAL A 57 -4.91 -2.98 9.73
N ALA A 58 -5.00 -4.28 9.48
CA ALA A 58 -3.88 -5.07 8.96
C ALA A 58 -3.39 -4.55 7.58
N SER A 59 -4.27 -3.98 6.76
CA SER A 59 -3.89 -3.41 5.45
C SER A 59 -2.98 -2.17 5.54
N VAL A 60 -2.93 -1.51 6.69
CA VAL A 60 -2.06 -0.35 6.95
C VAL A 60 -0.60 -0.77 7.20
N LEU A 61 -0.37 -2.00 7.65
CA LEU A 61 0.95 -2.52 8.02
C LEU A 61 2.03 -2.31 6.94
N PRO A 62 1.83 -2.68 5.67
CA PRO A 62 2.81 -2.46 4.62
C PRO A 62 3.13 -0.97 4.39
N GLY A 63 2.14 -0.08 4.47
CA GLY A 63 2.36 1.37 4.40
C GLY A 63 3.23 1.88 5.55
N ALA A 64 2.95 1.43 6.77
CA ALA A 64 3.74 1.75 7.96
C ALA A 64 5.17 1.20 7.87
N ALA A 65 5.34 -0.04 7.40
CA ALA A 65 6.65 -0.67 7.20
C ALA A 65 7.49 0.10 6.17
N LEU A 66 6.86 0.58 5.10
CA LEU A 66 7.53 1.35 4.05
C LEU A 66 7.94 2.75 4.53
N LEU A 67 7.05 3.42 5.28
CA LEU A 67 7.37 4.67 5.97
C LEU A 67 8.57 4.49 6.91
N PHE A 68 8.62 3.40 7.68
CA PHE A 68 9.74 3.11 8.57
C PHE A 68 11.05 2.89 7.80
N ALA A 69 11.01 2.06 6.75
CA ALA A 69 12.18 1.75 5.92
C ALA A 69 12.74 2.99 5.22
N MET A 70 11.87 3.89 4.76
CA MET A 70 12.26 5.04 3.95
C MET A 70 12.48 6.33 4.74
N ARG A 71 12.19 6.38 6.04
CA ARG A 71 12.31 7.60 6.87
C ARG A 71 13.67 8.32 6.75
N ASN A 72 14.75 7.56 6.62
CA ASN A 72 16.11 8.10 6.51
C ASN A 72 16.47 8.55 5.08
N HIS A 73 15.81 8.00 4.06
CA HIS A 73 16.07 8.32 2.65
C HIS A 73 15.19 9.48 2.15
N LEU A 74 13.92 9.54 2.56
CA LEU A 74 12.99 10.63 2.25
C LEU A 74 13.45 11.97 2.84
N SER A 75 13.91 11.98 4.10
CA SER A 75 14.40 13.19 4.78
C SER A 75 15.66 13.79 4.17
N ARG A 76 16.42 13.01 3.40
CA ARG A 76 17.59 13.47 2.61
C ARG A 76 17.21 13.80 1.17
N GLY A 77 16.23 13.12 0.58
CA GLY A 77 15.71 13.37 -0.77
C GLY A 77 14.92 14.68 -0.88
N PHE A 78 14.07 15.00 0.11
CA PHE A 78 13.28 16.24 0.11
C PHE A 78 14.13 17.52 0.27
N LYS A 79 15.36 17.40 0.77
CA LYS A 79 16.30 18.52 0.88
C LYS A 79 16.92 18.95 -0.45
N ILE A 80 16.76 18.15 -1.52
CA ILE A 80 17.38 18.40 -2.83
C ILE A 80 16.55 19.40 -3.66
N GLY A 81 15.36 19.81 -3.19
CA GLY A 81 14.48 20.77 -3.85
C GLY A 81 14.65 22.25 -3.43
N HIS A 82 15.57 22.57 -2.53
CA HIS A 82 15.90 23.97 -2.23
C HIS A 82 16.96 24.45 -3.21
N VAL A 83 16.55 25.28 -4.17
CA VAL A 83 17.41 26.28 -4.82
C VAL A 83 17.47 27.53 -3.96
#